data_AF-A0A7T1HW31-F1
#
_entry.id   AF-A0A7T1HW31-F1
#
_cell.length_a   1.000
_cell.length_b   1.000
_cell.length_c   1.000
_cell.angle_alpha   90.00
_cell.angle_beta   90.00
_cell.angle_gamma   90.00
#
_symmetry.space_group_name_H-M   'P 1'
#
loop_
_entity.id
_entity.type
_entity.pdbx_description
1 polymer ?
#
loop_
_entity_poly.entity_id
_entity_poly.type
_entity_poly.pdbx_seq_one_letter_code
_entity_poly.pdbx_strand_id
1 'polypeptide(L)'
;MISLVERSIGLFERLGGLDQRDQLLFKDIVRSNVLTASSGLLPGTPADDELTLSDAWLEVFQEVLPRAKYRSAGMLVAEAYRTDFGQEPPLRQQFVDGAPRQVKSYRRSWLIDTLKRFRAQLAGG
;
A
#
# COMPACT_ATOMS: atom_id res chain seq x y z
N MET A 1 26.65 0.08 0.43
CA MET A 1 25.21 -0.27 0.44
C MET A 1 24.94 -1.54 -0.38
N ILE A 2 25.42 -1.62 -1.64
CA ILE A 2 25.34 -2.84 -2.48
C ILE A 2 25.97 -4.08 -1.80
N SER A 3 27.14 -3.92 -1.17
CA SER A 3 27.83 -5.02 -0.49
C SER A 3 27.09 -5.63 0.70
N LEU A 4 26.19 -4.89 1.36
CA LEU A 4 25.37 -5.41 2.44
C LEU A 4 24.21 -6.24 1.89
N VAL A 5 23.61 -5.78 0.79
CA VAL A 5 22.52 -6.48 0.09
C VAL A 5 23.02 -7.80 -0.49
N GLU A 6 24.19 -7.82 -1.14
CA GLU A 6 24.81 -9.04 -1.66
C GLU A 6 25.12 -10.06 -0.56
N ARG A 7 25.64 -9.59 0.59
CA ARG A 7 25.93 -10.46 1.74
C ARG A 7 24.67 -11.01 2.41
N SER A 8 23.58 -10.26 2.34
CA SER A 8 22.26 -10.67 2.82
C SER A 8 21.66 -11.76 1.93
N ILE A 9 21.76 -11.60 0.60
CA ILE A 9 21.29 -12.59 -0.39
C ILE A 9 22.03 -13.92 -0.20
N GLY A 10 23.36 -13.89 -0.04
CA GLY A 10 24.15 -15.10 0.21
C GLY A 10 23.86 -15.79 1.56
N LEU A 11 23.35 -15.07 2.56
CA LEU A 11 22.88 -15.64 3.82
C LEU A 11 21.51 -16.32 3.67
N PHE A 12 20.60 -15.71 2.90
CA PHE A 12 19.28 -16.29 2.62
C PHE A 12 19.36 -17.58 1.79
N GLU A 13 20.23 -17.63 0.78
CA GLU A 13 20.44 -18.86 -0.01
C GLU A 13 20.96 -20.02 0.86
N ARG A 14 21.80 -19.72 1.87
CA ARG A 14 22.35 -20.72 2.80
C ARG A 14 21.37 -21.20 3.86
N LEU A 15 20.29 -20.47 4.12
CA LEU A 15 19.27 -20.80 5.13
C LEU A 15 18.04 -21.52 4.56
N GLY A 16 18.05 -21.87 3.26
CA GLY A 16 16.95 -22.61 2.61
C GLY A 16 16.32 -21.89 1.41
N GLY A 17 16.87 -20.74 0.99
CA GLY A 17 16.34 -19.95 -0.11
C GLY A 17 15.18 -19.05 0.31
N LEU A 18 14.77 -18.16 -0.59
CA LEU A 18 13.60 -17.31 -0.38
C LEU A 18 12.36 -18.09 -0.82
N ASP A 19 11.47 -18.38 0.12
CA ASP A 19 10.14 -18.87 -0.24
C ASP A 19 9.33 -17.76 -0.95
N GLN A 20 8.16 -18.11 -1.48
CA GLN A 20 7.38 -17.16 -2.25
C GLN A 20 6.89 -15.96 -1.41
N ARG A 21 6.75 -16.12 -0.09
CA ARG A 21 6.41 -15.03 0.83
C ARG A 21 7.59 -14.08 0.98
N ASP A 22 8.79 -14.60 1.16
CA ASP A 22 9.99 -13.78 1.32
C ASP A 22 10.32 -13.01 0.04
N GLN A 23 10.12 -13.61 -1.14
CA GLN A 23 10.28 -12.92 -2.42
C GLN A 23 9.33 -11.74 -2.60
N LEU A 24 8.08 -11.89 -2.16
CA LEU A 24 7.08 -10.83 -2.24
C LEU A 24 7.32 -9.74 -1.20
N LEU A 25 7.73 -10.11 0.01
CA LEU A 25 8.14 -9.15 1.04
C LEU A 25 9.38 -8.36 0.60
N PHE A 26 10.36 -9.03 -0.02
CA PHE A 26 11.54 -8.38 -0.58
C PHE A 26 11.18 -7.44 -1.73
N LYS A 27 10.26 -7.84 -2.63
CA LYS A 27 9.71 -6.94 -3.67
C LYS A 27 9.06 -5.70 -3.08
N ASP A 28 8.31 -5.84 -1.99
CA ASP A 28 7.67 -4.70 -1.33
C ASP A 28 8.69 -3.79 -0.62
N ILE A 29 9.71 -4.36 0.04
CA ILE A 29 10.81 -3.59 0.65
C ILE A 29 11.62 -2.86 -0.41
N VAL A 30 11.98 -3.52 -1.52
CA VAL A 30 12.72 -2.90 -2.62
C VAL A 30 11.87 -1.81 -3.27
N ARG A 31 10.57 -2.02 -3.49
CA ARG A 31 9.68 -0.97 -4.00
C ARG A 31 9.63 0.22 -3.03
N SER A 32 9.41 -0.03 -1.75
CA SER A 32 9.38 1.03 -0.72
C SER A 32 10.70 1.80 -0.63
N ASN A 33 11.84 1.11 -0.73
CA ASN A 33 13.17 1.71 -0.68
C ASN A 33 13.53 2.43 -1.98
N VAL A 34 13.13 1.92 -3.14
CA VAL A 34 13.28 2.62 -4.43
C VAL A 34 12.46 3.90 -4.39
N LEU A 35 11.20 3.86 -3.92
CA LEU A 35 10.35 5.04 -3.76
C LEU A 35 10.94 6.06 -2.76
N THR A 36 11.51 5.57 -1.65
CA THR A 36 12.19 6.40 -0.64
C THR A 36 13.51 7.00 -1.19
N ALA A 37 14.29 6.23 -1.95
CA ALA A 37 15.56 6.66 -2.52
C ALA A 37 15.38 7.56 -3.76
N SER A 38 14.34 7.34 -4.57
CA SER A 38 13.97 8.24 -5.68
C SER A 38 13.48 9.59 -5.18
N SER A 39 12.95 9.67 -3.95
CA SER A 39 12.62 10.94 -3.29
C SER A 39 13.87 11.69 -2.77
N GLY A 40 15.04 11.05 -2.78
CA GLY A 40 16.31 11.65 -2.33
C GLY A 40 17.14 12.35 -3.41
N LEU A 41 16.73 12.30 -4.68
CA LEU A 41 17.50 12.88 -5.80
C LEU A 41 16.80 14.02 -6.56
N LEU A 42 15.57 14.39 -6.21
CA LEU A 42 14.88 15.53 -6.80
C LEU A 42 14.17 16.35 -5.70
N PRO A 43 14.58 17.61 -5.45
CA PRO A 43 13.76 18.51 -4.66
C PRO A 43 12.52 18.86 -5.50
N GLY A 44 11.36 18.37 -5.10
CA GLY A 44 10.09 18.82 -5.64
C GLY A 44 9.31 17.78 -6.44
N THR A 45 8.99 16.66 -5.81
CA THR A 45 7.62 16.11 -5.70
C THR A 45 7.76 14.72 -5.07
N PRO A 46 7.09 14.41 -3.94
CA PRO A 46 6.96 13.01 -3.56
C PRO A 46 6.31 12.31 -4.76
N ALA A 47 6.92 11.25 -5.28
CA ALA A 47 6.19 10.34 -6.16
C ALA A 47 4.88 10.03 -5.44
N ASP A 48 3.75 10.28 -6.08
CA ASP A 48 2.44 10.09 -5.47
C ASP A 48 2.19 8.59 -5.37
N ASP A 49 2.78 8.00 -4.34
CA ASP A 49 2.88 6.57 -4.12
C ASP A 49 1.49 5.94 -4.09
N GLU A 50 1.40 4.68 -4.52
CA GLU A 50 0.16 3.94 -4.41
C GLU A 50 -0.01 3.37 -3.00
N LEU A 51 -1.18 3.63 -2.42
CA LEU A 51 -1.52 3.24 -1.05
C LEU A 51 -2.82 2.42 -1.06
N THR A 52 -2.91 1.42 -0.18
CA THR A 52 -4.18 0.71 0.04
C THR A 52 -5.05 1.46 1.03
N LEU A 53 -6.36 1.16 1.00
CA LEU A 53 -7.31 1.71 1.95
C LEU A 53 -6.88 1.48 3.41
N SER A 54 -6.39 0.28 3.75
CA SER A 54 -5.97 -0.06 5.11
C SER A 54 -4.77 0.77 5.56
N ASP A 55 -3.76 0.88 4.69
CA ASP A 55 -2.53 1.63 4.98
C ASP A 55 -2.86 3.13 5.13
N ALA A 56 -3.69 3.67 4.22
CA ALA A 56 -4.13 5.06 4.28
C ALA A 56 -5.01 5.36 5.50
N TRP A 57 -5.85 4.41 5.90
CA TRP A 57 -6.68 4.56 7.09
C TRP A 57 -5.81 4.65 8.35
N LEU A 58 -4.80 3.77 8.47
CA LEU A 58 -3.83 3.83 9.56
C LEU A 58 -3.07 5.16 9.57
N GLU A 59 -2.65 5.64 8.40
CA GLU A 59 -1.94 6.91 8.29
C GLU A 59 -2.82 8.11 8.72
N VAL A 60 -4.06 8.19 8.25
CA VAL A 60 -4.94 9.35 8.47
C VAL A 60 -5.57 9.36 9.85
N PHE A 61 -6.01 8.20 10.34
CA PHE A 61 -6.76 8.10 11.59
C PHE A 61 -5.93 7.56 12.76
N GLN A 62 -4.70 7.09 12.50
CA GLN A 62 -3.83 6.49 13.52
C GLN A 62 -4.48 5.27 14.21
N GLU A 63 -5.39 4.60 13.49
CA GLU A 63 -6.16 3.46 13.96
C GLU A 63 -6.18 2.37 12.88
N VAL A 64 -6.39 1.11 13.28
CA VAL A 64 -6.58 0.03 12.30
C VAL A 64 -8.04 0.04 11.83
N LEU A 65 -8.27 0.03 10.51
CA LEU A 65 -9.62 -0.10 9.96
C LEU A 65 -10.29 -1.37 10.50
N PRO A 66 -11.45 -1.29 11.19
CA PRO A 66 -12.11 -2.47 11.73
C PRO A 66 -12.57 -3.42 10.63
N ARG A 67 -12.37 -4.74 10.82
CA ARG A 67 -12.74 -5.80 9.84
C ARG A 67 -14.19 -5.68 9.34
N ALA A 68 -15.12 -5.34 10.22
CA ALA A 68 -16.53 -5.14 9.87
C ALA A 68 -16.76 -4.01 8.85
N LYS A 69 -15.86 -3.01 8.79
CA LYS A 69 -15.98 -1.82 7.94
C LYS A 69 -15.22 -1.91 6.61
N TYR A 70 -14.43 -2.96 6.37
CA TYR A 70 -13.64 -3.07 5.14
C TYR A 70 -14.51 -3.00 3.89
N ARG A 71 -15.63 -3.72 3.88
CA ARG A 71 -16.51 -3.78 2.71
C ARG A 71 -17.17 -2.43 2.43
N SER A 72 -17.76 -1.81 3.45
CA SER A 72 -18.46 -0.53 3.31
C SER A 72 -17.48 0.60 2.94
N ALA A 73 -16.35 0.69 3.63
CA ALA A 73 -15.31 1.68 3.32
C ALA A 73 -14.71 1.45 1.92
N GLY A 74 -14.43 0.19 1.55
CA GLY A 74 -13.90 -0.15 0.24
C GLY A 74 -14.87 0.16 -0.90
N MET A 75 -16.17 -0.06 -0.72
CA MET A 75 -17.19 0.31 -1.69
C MET A 75 -17.29 1.83 -1.85
N LEU A 76 -17.34 2.56 -0.73
CA LEU A 76 -17.46 4.02 -0.71
C LEU A 76 -16.27 4.69 -1.41
N VAL A 77 -15.04 4.27 -1.10
CA VAL A 77 -13.84 4.81 -1.73
C VAL A 77 -13.76 4.43 -3.22
N ALA A 78 -14.14 3.20 -3.59
CA ALA A 78 -14.16 2.80 -4.99
C ALA A 78 -15.22 3.57 -5.81
N GLU A 79 -16.36 3.89 -5.21
CA GLU A 79 -17.40 4.71 -5.83
C GLU A 79 -16.95 6.16 -6.02
N ALA A 80 -16.29 6.74 -5.01
CA ALA A 80 -15.67 8.06 -5.14
C ALA A 80 -14.64 8.08 -6.27
N TYR A 81 -13.80 7.04 -6.36
CA TYR A 81 -12.81 6.94 -7.44
C TYR A 81 -13.45 6.88 -8.83
N ARG A 82 -14.53 6.09 -8.99
CA ARG A 82 -15.27 6.05 -10.25
C ARG A 82 -15.92 7.37 -10.59
N THR A 83 -16.43 8.09 -9.60
CA THR A 83 -17.03 9.41 -9.79
C THR A 83 -15.99 10.42 -10.28
N ASP A 84 -14.80 10.40 -9.68
CA ASP A 84 -13.74 11.38 -9.98
C ASP A 84 -13.01 11.07 -11.30
N PHE A 85 -12.83 9.79 -11.65
CA PHE A 85 -11.97 9.37 -12.78
C PHE A 85 -12.69 8.58 -13.87
N GLY A 86 -13.96 8.19 -13.69
CA GLY A 86 -14.73 7.44 -14.69
C GLY A 86 -14.25 6.00 -14.94
N GLN A 87 -13.38 5.46 -14.08
CA GLN A 87 -12.75 4.13 -14.26
C GLN A 87 -12.67 3.34 -12.96
N GLU A 88 -12.46 2.03 -13.04
CA GLU A 88 -12.23 1.19 -11.85
C GLU A 88 -10.85 1.48 -11.22
N PRO A 89 -10.75 1.42 -9.87
CA PRO A 89 -9.46 1.53 -9.20
C PRO A 89 -8.48 0.44 -9.62
N PRO A 90 -7.18 0.74 -9.74
CA PRO A 90 -6.18 -0.26 -10.03
C PRO A 90 -6.14 -1.34 -8.93
N LEU A 91 -5.78 -2.56 -9.35
CA LEU A 91 -5.62 -3.71 -8.45
C LEU A 91 -4.14 -4.02 -8.28
N ARG A 92 -3.76 -4.35 -7.06
CA ARG A 92 -2.44 -4.87 -6.73
C ARG A 92 -2.56 -6.14 -5.90
N GLN A 93 -1.58 -7.03 -6.04
CA GLN A 93 -1.47 -8.21 -5.20
C GLN A 93 -0.83 -7.85 -3.85
N GLN A 94 -1.49 -8.19 -2.74
CA GLN A 94 -0.99 -8.02 -1.37
C GLN A 94 -1.19 -9.33 -0.59
N PHE A 95 -0.28 -9.66 0.32
CA PHE A 95 -0.49 -10.75 1.27
C PHE A 95 -1.42 -10.29 2.39
N VAL A 96 -2.58 -10.95 2.50
CA VAL A 96 -3.56 -10.70 3.55
C VAL A 96 -3.94 -12.04 4.18
N ASP A 97 -3.77 -12.15 5.50
CA ASP A 97 -4.09 -13.35 6.27
C ASP A 97 -3.42 -14.64 5.73
N GLY A 98 -2.14 -14.54 5.34
CA GLY A 98 -1.34 -15.68 4.88
C GLY A 98 -1.58 -16.11 3.42
N ALA A 99 -2.43 -15.40 2.67
CA ALA A 99 -2.69 -15.69 1.26
C ALA A 99 -2.51 -14.44 0.37
N PRO A 100 -2.05 -14.59 -0.88
CA PRO A 100 -2.06 -13.49 -1.83
C PRO A 100 -3.49 -13.13 -2.22
N ARG A 101 -3.83 -11.84 -2.13
CA ARG A 101 -5.14 -11.27 -2.47
C ARG A 101 -4.96 -10.09 -3.42
N GLN A 102 -5.87 -9.93 -4.36
CA GLN A 102 -6.00 -8.70 -5.14
C GLN A 102 -6.72 -7.64 -4.30
N VAL A 103 -6.07 -6.50 -4.09
CA VAL A 103 -6.62 -5.35 -3.34
C VAL A 103 -6.58 -4.11 -4.21
N LYS A 104 -7.53 -3.20 -4.01
CA LYS A 104 -7.52 -1.91 -4.70
C LYS A 104 -6.42 -1.01 -4.14
N SER A 105 -5.64 -0.39 -5.01
CA SER A 105 -4.69 0.67 -4.67
C SER A 105 -5.12 1.99 -5.28
N TYR A 106 -4.65 3.07 -4.68
CA TYR A 106 -5.01 4.42 -5.09
C TYR A 106 -3.79 5.32 -4.94
N ARG A 107 -3.75 6.42 -5.69
CA ARG A 107 -2.79 7.49 -5.44
C ARG A 107 -2.95 8.01 -4.01
N ARG A 108 -1.85 8.05 -3.26
CA ARG A 108 -1.84 8.40 -1.84
C ARG A 108 -2.49 9.76 -1.57
N SER A 109 -2.13 10.78 -2.35
CA SER A 109 -2.68 12.14 -2.21
C SER A 109 -4.21 12.13 -2.28
N TRP A 110 -4.75 11.55 -3.35
CA TRP A 110 -6.19 11.44 -3.59
C TRP A 110 -6.88 10.63 -2.49
N LEU A 111 -6.31 9.49 -2.09
CA LEU A 111 -6.92 8.60 -1.10
C LEU A 111 -6.99 9.25 0.28
N ILE A 112 -5.93 9.93 0.70
CA ILE A 112 -5.88 10.66 1.98
C ILE A 112 -6.94 11.76 2.00
N ASP A 113 -7.04 12.56 0.93
CA ASP A 113 -8.02 13.65 0.85
C ASP A 113 -9.45 13.12 0.82
N THR A 114 -9.67 12.00 0.13
CA THR A 114 -10.95 11.28 0.09
C THR A 114 -11.36 10.77 1.47
N LEU A 115 -10.43 10.16 2.22
CA LEU A 115 -10.69 9.69 3.58
C LEU A 115 -11.01 10.84 4.53
N LYS A 116 -10.31 11.97 4.42
CA LYS A 116 -10.61 13.18 5.20
C LYS A 116 -12.00 13.72 4.89
N ARG A 117 -12.39 13.75 3.61
CA ARG A 117 -13.73 14.19 3.16
C ARG A 117 -14.83 13.30 3.75
N PHE A 118 -14.61 12.00 3.80
CA PHE A 118 -15.62 11.02 4.25
C PHE A 118 -15.48 10.61 5.71
N ARG A 119 -14.64 11.27 6.51
CA ARG A 119 -14.40 10.94 7.92
C ARG A 119 -15.70 10.74 8.71
N ALA A 120 -16.67 11.63 8.55
CA ALA A 120 -17.95 11.55 9.26
C ALA A 120 -18.81 10.34 8.84
N GLN A 121 -18.84 10.02 7.53
CA GLN A 121 -19.59 8.88 7.00
C GLN A 121 -18.93 7.55 7.36
N LEU A 122 -17.60 7.53 7.50
CA LEU A 122 -16.82 6.34 7.84
C LEU A 122 -16.79 6.08 9.36
N ALA A 123 -16.90 7.13 10.18
CA ALA A 123 -17.03 7.03 11.63
C ALA A 123 -18.42 6.54 12.09
N GLY A 124 -19.49 6.84 11.33
CA GLY A 124 -20.89 6.61 11.71
C GLY A 124 -21.55 5.30 11.24
N GLY A 125 -20.78 4.30 10.79
CA GLY A 125 -21.29 2.98 10.38
C GLY A 125 -20.97 1.86 11.36
#